data_AF-A0AA37AZA3-F1
#
_entry.id   AF-A0AA37AZA3-F1
#
_cell.length_a   1.000
_cell.length_b   1.000
_cell.length_c   1.000
_cell.angle_alpha   90.00
_cell.angle_beta   90.00
_cell.angle_gamma   90.00
#
_symmetry.space_group_name_H-M   'P 1'
#
loop_
_entity.id
_entity.type
_entity.pdbx_description
1 polymer ?
#
loop_
_entity_poly.entity_id
_entity_poly.type
_entity_poly.pdbx_seq_one_letter_code
_entity_poly.pdbx_strand_id
1 'polypeptide(L)'
;MRLLKTAVLIIPSTVLTLVLFLSPAKHTGCNREVEQDISELEDDLKQLRQKLHLAEVQLQQVSHSPQQAELLLTHCEPTTGNITVQANLPSNAQPNAAQTDKAAIGIKTNATSNQAASDTVAALRQLASNSPFDVEEQINTLLLSEHPNDQAALSRIIYEWRQEPQSLPDYLVSAIYDNGHDDNLRRISAQVLAQRGDYSLLEDYVAEQSEAINSNQDQQRSQALYALSQTNNYLAVPLIHPLLNDPNASIRADALMALRATGNGSHVAFAQELVGDSNQQISALAKEVVNLLNQLPEDARQRVSQDDIKQNTPDL
;
A
#
# COMPACT_ATOMS: atom_id res chain seq x y z
N MET A 1 -16.25 29.54 35.06
CA MET A 1 -17.73 29.54 35.14
C MET A 1 -18.24 29.01 33.81
N ARG A 2 -18.78 27.77 33.78
CA ARG A 2 -19.80 27.22 32.84
C ARG A 2 -19.64 27.58 31.35
N LEU A 3 -19.37 26.68 30.39
CA LEU A 3 -20.08 25.44 30.06
C LEU A 3 -19.25 24.58 29.09
N LEU A 4 -19.11 23.29 29.41
CA LEU A 4 -18.90 22.22 28.42
C LEU A 4 -20.18 22.04 27.60
N LYS A 5 -20.05 21.92 26.27
CA LYS A 5 -21.02 21.25 25.39
C LYS A 5 -20.29 20.09 24.71
N THR A 6 -20.47 18.87 25.22
CA THR A 6 -21.33 17.81 24.66
C THR A 6 -20.64 17.05 23.53
N ALA A 7 -20.15 15.86 23.87
CA ALA A 7 -19.71 14.80 22.97
C ALA A 7 -20.91 14.15 22.27
N VAL A 8 -20.72 13.77 21.01
CA VAL A 8 -21.44 12.67 20.36
C VAL A 8 -20.40 11.88 19.58
N LEU A 9 -19.76 10.91 20.24
CA LEU A 9 -18.98 9.89 19.58
C LEU A 9 -19.86 8.65 19.49
N ILE A 10 -20.26 8.33 18.26
CA ILE A 10 -21.03 7.15 17.91
C ILE A 10 -20.06 5.97 17.94
N ILE A 11 -20.23 5.06 18.91
CA ILE A 11 -19.53 3.78 18.94
C ILE A 11 -20.49 2.72 18.37
N PRO A 12 -20.12 1.97 17.32
CA PRO A 12 -20.98 0.92 16.79
C PRO A 12 -21.06 -0.24 17.78
N SER A 13 -22.29 -0.63 18.11
CA SER A 13 -22.65 -1.71 19.03
C SER A 13 -22.70 -3.03 18.25
N THR A 14 -21.57 -3.72 18.08
CA THR A 14 -21.54 -5.04 17.41
C THR A 14 -20.56 -6.05 18.01
N VAL A 15 -20.26 -5.99 19.31
CA VAL A 15 -19.41 -7.02 19.98
C VAL A 15 -20.14 -7.75 21.12
N LEU A 16 -21.47 -7.67 21.23
CA LEU A 16 -22.22 -8.34 22.31
C LEU A 16 -23.22 -9.42 21.85
N THR A 17 -23.01 -10.07 20.71
CA THR A 17 -23.85 -11.22 20.32
C THR A 17 -23.07 -12.33 19.65
N LEU A 18 -22.10 -12.94 20.34
CA LEU A 18 -21.62 -14.28 19.97
C LEU A 18 -21.04 -15.08 21.14
N VAL A 19 -21.74 -15.14 22.28
CA VAL A 19 -21.46 -16.15 23.32
C VAL A 19 -22.77 -16.67 23.91
N LEU A 20 -23.59 -17.32 23.08
CA LEU A 20 -24.68 -18.18 23.56
C LEU A 20 -24.91 -19.29 22.53
N PHE A 21 -24.07 -20.33 22.52
CA PHE A 21 -24.45 -21.70 22.13
C PHE A 21 -23.26 -22.65 22.28
N LEU A 22 -22.81 -22.90 23.51
CA LEU A 22 -22.10 -24.16 23.82
C LEU A 22 -22.63 -24.74 25.14
N SER A 23 -23.17 -25.94 25.01
CA SER A 23 -23.74 -26.78 26.07
C SER A 23 -22.66 -27.20 27.09
N PRO A 24 -23.00 -27.41 28.38
CA PRO A 24 -22.00 -27.68 29.40
C PRO A 24 -21.63 -29.16 29.43
N ALA A 25 -20.51 -29.52 28.79
CA ALA A 25 -19.83 -30.79 29.05
C ALA A 25 -18.81 -30.60 30.18
N LYS A 26 -18.96 -31.42 31.22
CA LYS A 26 -18.16 -31.44 32.45
C LYS A 26 -16.67 -31.66 32.16
N HIS A 27 -15.86 -30.60 32.27
CA HIS A 27 -14.41 -30.70 32.49
C HIS A 27 -13.98 -29.65 33.53
N THR A 28 -14.17 -29.97 34.81
CA THR A 28 -13.87 -29.08 35.96
C THR A 28 -12.39 -28.95 36.30
N GLY A 29 -11.48 -29.18 35.34
CA GLY A 29 -10.03 -29.08 35.52
C GLY A 29 -9.35 -28.06 34.60
N CYS A 30 -9.88 -27.83 33.39
CA CYS A 30 -9.22 -27.03 32.36
C CYS A 30 -9.64 -25.54 32.36
N ASN A 31 -10.76 -25.19 33.01
CA ASN A 31 -11.27 -23.81 33.01
C ASN A 31 -10.53 -22.87 33.97
N ARG A 32 -9.82 -23.37 34.98
CA ARG A 32 -9.14 -22.49 35.95
C ARG A 32 -7.92 -21.79 35.37
N GLU A 33 -7.21 -22.47 34.48
CA GLU A 33 -6.02 -21.94 33.82
C GLU A 33 -6.43 -20.86 32.80
N VAL A 34 -7.49 -21.13 32.02
CA VAL A 34 -8.07 -20.14 31.10
C VAL A 34 -8.66 -18.92 31.84
N GLU A 35 -9.35 -19.12 32.97
CA GLU A 35 -9.85 -18.00 33.79
C GLU A 35 -8.71 -17.17 34.41
N GLN A 36 -7.58 -17.80 34.74
CA GLN A 36 -6.40 -17.13 35.28
C GLN A 36 -5.68 -16.32 34.19
N ASP A 37 -5.50 -16.87 33.00
CA ASP A 37 -4.90 -16.20 31.86
C ASP A 37 -5.72 -14.98 31.41
N ILE A 38 -7.06 -15.09 31.43
CA ILE A 38 -7.96 -13.96 31.14
C ILE A 38 -7.80 -12.86 32.18
N SER A 39 -7.73 -13.21 33.47
CA SER A 39 -7.54 -12.22 34.54
C SER A 39 -6.18 -11.50 34.44
N GLU A 40 -5.13 -12.21 34.03
CA GLU A 40 -3.79 -11.63 33.84
C GLU A 40 -3.77 -10.67 32.64
N LEU A 41 -4.41 -11.05 31.52
CA LEU A 41 -4.60 -10.18 30.36
C LEU A 41 -5.40 -8.92 30.67
N GLU A 42 -6.44 -9.01 31.51
CA GLU A 42 -7.24 -7.84 31.93
C GLU A 42 -6.41 -6.85 32.76
N ASP A 43 -5.56 -7.35 33.66
CA ASP A 43 -4.67 -6.50 34.47
C ASP A 43 -3.58 -5.83 33.62
N ASP A 44 -3.01 -6.54 32.65
CA ASP A 44 -2.04 -5.97 31.70
C ASP A 44 -2.66 -4.87 30.83
N LEU A 45 -3.88 -5.08 30.33
CA LEU A 45 -4.64 -4.07 29.59
C LEU A 45 -4.89 -2.81 30.44
N LYS A 46 -5.16 -3.00 31.73
CA LYS A 46 -5.37 -1.89 32.68
C LYS A 46 -4.08 -1.13 32.94
N GLN A 47 -2.94 -1.81 33.07
CA GLN A 47 -1.63 -1.16 33.20
C GLN A 47 -1.24 -0.39 31.93
N LEU A 48 -1.47 -0.96 30.75
CA LEU A 48 -1.19 -0.31 29.48
C LEU A 48 -2.02 0.97 29.30
N ARG A 49 -3.31 0.95 29.66
CA ARG A 49 -4.17 2.15 29.64
C ARG A 49 -3.67 3.23 30.60
N GLN A 50 -3.18 2.85 31.78
CA GLN A 50 -2.58 3.81 32.71
C GLN A 50 -1.29 4.43 32.17
N LYS A 51 -0.42 3.62 31.54
CA LYS A 51 0.81 4.10 30.90
C LYS A 51 0.52 5.05 29.74
N LEU A 52 -0.45 4.71 28.88
CA LEU A 52 -0.89 5.56 27.78
C LEU A 52 -1.42 6.90 28.29
N HIS A 53 -2.29 6.88 29.29
CA HIS A 53 -2.82 8.10 29.89
C HIS A 53 -1.72 8.98 30.51
N LEU A 54 -0.73 8.37 31.16
CA LEU A 54 0.42 9.10 31.72
C LEU A 54 1.27 9.76 30.60
N ALA A 55 1.50 9.05 29.50
CA ALA A 55 2.23 9.57 28.34
C ALA A 55 1.48 10.73 27.66
N GLU A 56 0.15 10.63 27.54
CA GLU A 56 -0.69 11.71 27.01
C GLU A 56 -0.64 12.96 27.90
N VAL A 57 -0.70 12.79 29.22
CA VAL A 57 -0.55 13.90 30.18
C VAL A 57 0.83 14.54 30.08
N GLN A 58 1.89 13.75 29.91
CA GLN A 58 3.25 14.26 29.71
C GLN A 58 3.37 15.07 28.40
N LEU A 59 2.79 14.58 27.29
CA LEU A 59 2.76 15.30 26.02
C LEU A 59 1.95 16.62 26.10
N GLN A 60 0.85 16.63 26.86
CA GLN A 60 0.07 17.85 27.10
C GLN A 60 0.84 18.87 27.95
N GLN A 61 1.67 18.43 28.90
CA GLN A 61 2.53 19.32 29.67
C GLN A 61 3.65 19.95 28.83
N VAL A 62 4.21 19.21 27.86
CA VAL A 62 5.24 19.73 26.94
C VAL A 62 4.67 20.76 25.95
N SER A 63 3.42 20.58 25.51
CA SER A 63 2.76 21.52 24.58
C SER A 63 2.33 22.86 25.20
N HIS A 64 2.25 22.97 26.54
CA HIS A 64 1.81 24.19 27.24
C HIS A 64 2.96 25.06 27.79
N SER A 65 4.23 24.73 27.52
CA SER A 65 5.38 25.55 27.93
C SER A 65 6.54 25.47 26.92
N PRO A 66 6.53 26.30 25.86
CA PRO A 66 7.67 26.40 24.94
C PRO A 66 8.94 26.95 25.59
N GLN A 67 8.85 27.43 26.84
CA GLN A 67 9.96 28.09 27.56
C GLN A 67 10.64 27.20 28.62
N GLN A 68 10.27 25.92 28.75
CA GLN A 68 10.95 24.99 29.67
C GLN A 68 11.77 23.89 28.98
N ALA A 69 11.75 23.82 27.64
CA ALA A 69 12.62 22.90 26.88
C ALA A 69 14.12 23.27 26.97
N GLU A 70 14.45 24.46 27.45
CA GLU A 70 15.83 24.96 27.52
C GLU A 70 16.52 24.70 28.88
N LEU A 71 15.83 24.09 29.87
CA LEU A 71 16.40 23.88 31.21
C LEU A 71 16.72 22.42 31.60
N LEU A 72 16.52 21.44 30.71
CA LEU A 72 16.80 20.02 31.00
C LEU A 72 17.92 19.38 30.16
N LEU A 73 18.66 20.18 29.39
CA LEU A 73 19.83 19.71 28.62
C LEU A 73 21.19 20.04 29.27
N THR A 74 21.24 20.45 30.53
CA THR A 74 22.50 20.86 31.19
C THR A 74 23.20 19.81 32.05
N HIS A 75 22.75 18.56 32.13
CA HIS A 75 23.41 17.56 32.99
C HIS A 75 23.52 16.15 32.38
N CYS A 76 24.20 16.02 31.25
CA CYS A 76 24.83 14.76 30.84
C CYS A 76 26.15 15.05 30.11
N GLU A 77 27.26 14.99 30.84
CA GLU A 77 28.57 14.79 30.24
C GLU A 77 28.68 13.36 29.70
N PRO A 78 29.27 13.15 28.52
CA PRO A 78 30.05 11.96 28.25
C PRO A 78 31.54 12.31 28.27
N THR A 79 32.26 11.54 29.05
CA THR A 79 33.71 11.54 29.14
C THR A 79 34.34 11.05 27.83
N THR A 80 35.55 11.56 27.58
CA THR A 80 36.61 11.07 26.68
C THR A 80 36.53 11.36 25.18
N GLY A 81 37.61 12.00 24.68
CA GLY A 81 38.04 11.86 23.28
C GLY A 81 38.56 13.11 22.60
N ASN A 82 39.62 13.73 23.13
CA ASN A 82 40.43 14.76 22.45
C ASN A 82 40.76 14.36 20.99
N ILE A 83 40.36 15.17 20.00
CA ILE A 83 41.23 15.54 18.86
C ILE A 83 40.92 16.99 18.45
N THR A 84 41.90 17.86 18.70
CA THR A 84 42.01 19.24 18.26
C THR A 84 42.31 19.31 16.76
N VAL A 85 41.54 20.05 15.94
CA VAL A 85 42.10 20.79 14.80
C VAL A 85 41.32 22.10 14.58
N GLN A 86 42.09 23.18 14.47
CA GLN A 86 41.71 24.59 14.36
C GLN A 86 40.87 24.92 13.12
N ALA A 87 39.89 25.79 13.33
CA ALA A 87 39.20 26.54 12.30
C ALA A 87 40.14 27.58 11.65
N ASN A 88 40.09 27.66 10.33
CA ASN A 88 40.35 28.89 9.59
C ASN A 88 39.39 28.96 8.40
N LEU A 89 38.44 29.90 8.48
CA LEU A 89 37.65 30.41 7.35
C LEU A 89 38.58 31.22 6.42
N PRO A 90 38.28 31.30 5.10
CA PRO A 90 37.58 32.50 4.67
C PRO A 90 36.58 32.31 3.51
N SER A 91 35.83 33.40 3.34
CA SER A 91 34.71 33.68 2.46
C SER A 91 35.08 33.96 0.99
N ASN A 92 34.12 33.70 0.09
CA ASN A 92 33.84 34.28 -1.24
C ASN A 92 34.99 34.61 -2.23
N ALA A 93 34.95 33.97 -3.41
CA ALA A 93 34.94 34.65 -4.74
C ALA A 93 34.95 33.63 -5.90
N GLN A 94 34.01 33.75 -6.85
CA GLN A 94 34.22 33.42 -8.27
C GLN A 94 35.00 34.58 -8.93
N PRO A 95 35.76 34.43 -10.05
CA PRO A 95 35.31 33.77 -11.29
C PRO A 95 36.37 33.10 -12.23
N ASN A 96 35.86 32.23 -13.11
CA ASN A 96 36.24 31.89 -14.50
C ASN A 96 37.67 31.44 -14.95
N ALA A 97 37.64 30.50 -15.92
CA ALA A 97 38.56 30.25 -17.04
C ALA A 97 39.58 29.07 -16.99
N ALA A 98 39.30 28.09 -17.87
CA ALA A 98 40.18 27.38 -18.82
C ALA A 98 41.24 26.34 -18.34
N GLN A 99 40.91 25.08 -18.64
CA GLN A 99 41.70 24.02 -19.33
C GLN A 99 43.17 23.77 -18.93
N THR A 100 43.46 22.54 -18.49
CA THR A 100 44.16 21.51 -19.32
C THR A 100 44.29 20.14 -18.61
N ASP A 101 43.78 19.11 -19.31
CA ASP A 101 44.26 17.73 -19.50
C ASP A 101 44.61 16.73 -18.37
N LYS A 102 43.78 15.66 -18.37
CA LYS A 102 44.10 14.22 -18.40
C LYS A 102 44.77 13.55 -17.19
N ALA A 103 43.94 12.87 -16.39
CA ALA A 103 44.01 11.40 -16.26
C ALA A 103 42.67 10.86 -15.71
N ALA A 104 42.16 9.83 -16.37
CA ALA A 104 40.83 9.28 -16.19
C ALA A 104 40.73 8.34 -14.98
N ILE A 105 39.73 8.56 -14.11
CA ILE A 105 38.78 7.53 -13.65
C ILE A 105 37.43 8.24 -13.51
N GLY A 106 36.72 8.35 -14.63
CA GLY A 106 35.35 8.85 -14.63
C GLY A 106 34.42 7.76 -14.11
N ILE A 107 34.04 7.85 -12.84
CA ILE A 107 32.74 7.31 -12.40
C ILE A 107 31.76 8.49 -12.49
N LYS A 108 31.28 8.75 -13.71
CA LYS A 108 29.93 9.26 -13.89
C LYS A 108 29.07 8.02 -13.99
N THR A 109 28.18 7.78 -13.04
CA THR A 109 26.91 7.12 -13.36
C THR A 109 25.91 7.41 -12.25
N ASN A 110 24.69 7.67 -12.69
CA ASN A 110 23.46 7.63 -11.93
C ASN A 110 23.33 6.27 -11.21
N ALA A 111 23.93 6.10 -10.02
CA ALA A 111 23.52 5.05 -9.08
C ALA A 111 22.23 5.53 -8.39
N THR A 112 21.18 5.65 -9.20
CA THR A 112 19.87 6.23 -8.91
C THR A 112 18.94 5.19 -8.28
N SER A 113 18.03 5.62 -7.39
CA SER A 113 16.87 4.94 -6.76
C SER A 113 16.67 3.44 -6.98
N ASN A 114 16.65 2.99 -8.24
CA ASN A 114 16.49 1.62 -8.67
C ASN A 114 17.60 0.68 -8.17
N GLN A 115 18.85 1.14 -8.08
CA GLN A 115 19.95 0.32 -7.55
C GLN A 115 19.70 -0.01 -6.07
N ALA A 116 19.25 0.96 -5.28
CA ALA A 116 18.97 0.74 -3.86
C ALA A 116 17.82 -0.25 -3.65
N ALA A 117 16.74 -0.13 -4.45
CA ALA A 117 15.64 -1.11 -4.42
C ALA A 117 16.12 -2.52 -4.83
N SER A 118 16.96 -2.62 -5.86
CA SER A 118 17.57 -3.88 -6.31
C SER A 118 18.45 -4.51 -5.23
N ASP A 119 19.25 -3.70 -4.54
CA ASP A 119 20.10 -4.15 -3.43
C ASP A 119 19.24 -4.68 -2.27
N THR A 120 18.12 -4.01 -1.94
CA THR A 120 17.15 -4.48 -0.93
C THR A 120 16.54 -5.84 -1.32
N VAL A 121 16.15 -6.02 -2.59
CA VAL A 121 15.64 -7.31 -3.09
C VAL A 121 16.68 -8.42 -2.96
N ALA A 122 17.94 -8.13 -3.31
CA ALA A 122 19.05 -9.08 -3.20
C ALA A 122 19.35 -9.46 -1.74
N ALA A 123 19.33 -8.49 -0.82
CA ALA A 123 19.52 -8.72 0.61
C ALA A 123 18.42 -9.63 1.19
N LEU A 124 17.16 -9.38 0.81
CA LEU A 124 16.02 -10.19 1.26
C LEU A 124 16.06 -11.62 0.71
N ARG A 125 16.50 -11.82 -0.54
CA ARG A 125 16.78 -13.16 -1.10
C ARG A 125 17.82 -13.92 -0.30
N GLN A 126 18.90 -13.25 0.08
CA GLN A 126 19.96 -13.86 0.89
C GLN A 126 19.43 -14.21 2.29
N LEU A 127 18.62 -13.34 2.89
CA LEU A 127 18.01 -13.56 4.20
C LEU A 127 17.05 -14.76 4.20
N ALA A 128 16.19 -14.86 3.18
CA ALA A 128 15.23 -15.95 3.03
C ALA A 128 15.91 -17.33 2.91
N SER A 129 17.14 -17.36 2.41
CA SER A 129 17.94 -18.59 2.34
C SER A 129 18.47 -19.04 3.71
N ASN A 130 18.50 -18.15 4.71
CA ASN A 130 19.08 -18.39 6.03
C ASN A 130 18.03 -18.56 7.14
N SER A 131 16.96 -17.76 7.14
CA SER A 131 15.92 -17.77 8.19
C SER A 131 14.61 -17.15 7.67
N PRO A 132 13.49 -17.92 7.62
CA PRO A 132 12.17 -17.38 7.26
C PRO A 132 11.61 -16.35 8.25
N PHE A 133 11.95 -16.44 9.54
CA PHE A 133 11.48 -15.49 10.56
C PHE A 133 12.04 -14.08 10.29
N ASP A 134 13.31 -14.00 9.90
CA ASP A 134 13.99 -12.74 9.66
C ASP A 134 13.42 -12.01 8.43
N VAL A 135 12.83 -12.74 7.49
CA VAL A 135 12.15 -12.18 6.31
C VAL A 135 10.90 -11.41 6.71
N GLU A 136 10.09 -11.95 7.61
CA GLU A 136 8.88 -11.27 8.09
C GLU A 136 9.23 -9.98 8.83
N GLU A 137 10.23 -10.02 9.72
CA GLU A 137 10.71 -8.82 10.43
C GLU A 137 11.21 -7.74 9.47
N GLN A 138 11.97 -8.14 8.44
CA GLN A 138 12.47 -7.20 7.44
C GLN A 138 11.35 -6.65 6.56
N ILE A 139 10.37 -7.46 6.15
CA ILE A 139 9.19 -6.98 5.41
C ILE A 139 8.40 -5.97 6.25
N ASN A 140 8.17 -6.26 7.54
CA ASN A 140 7.51 -5.33 8.44
C ASN A 140 8.28 -4.01 8.57
N THR A 141 9.61 -4.08 8.62
CA THR A 141 10.47 -2.88 8.64
C THR A 141 10.30 -2.05 7.35
N LEU A 142 10.23 -2.70 6.19
CA LEU A 142 10.02 -2.02 4.92
C LEU A 142 8.60 -1.44 4.78
N LEU A 143 7.59 -2.11 5.34
CA LEU A 143 6.21 -1.61 5.34
C LEU A 143 6.07 -0.30 6.12
N LEU A 144 6.81 -0.18 7.22
CA LEU A 144 6.87 1.06 8.01
C LEU A 144 7.65 2.19 7.32
N SER A 145 8.38 1.89 6.24
CA SER A 145 9.13 2.88 5.48
C SER A 145 8.25 3.52 4.41
N GLU A 146 8.14 4.84 4.45
CA GLU A 146 7.49 5.63 3.38
C GLU A 146 8.41 5.86 2.17
N HIS A 147 9.61 5.27 2.16
CA HIS A 147 10.58 5.53 1.09
C HIS A 147 10.16 4.81 -0.21
N PRO A 148 10.07 5.51 -1.37
CA PRO A 148 9.60 4.91 -2.61
C PRO A 148 10.39 3.67 -3.07
N ASN A 149 11.69 3.64 -2.79
CA ASN A 149 12.54 2.48 -3.12
C ASN A 149 12.15 1.23 -2.34
N ASP A 150 11.70 1.38 -1.09
CA ASP A 150 11.33 0.25 -0.24
C ASP A 150 9.99 -0.33 -0.68
N GLN A 151 9.04 0.53 -1.05
CA GLN A 151 7.75 0.14 -1.64
C GLN A 151 7.95 -0.56 -3.00
N ALA A 152 8.90 -0.08 -3.83
CA ALA A 152 9.26 -0.72 -5.08
C ALA A 152 9.95 -2.08 -4.86
N ALA A 153 10.83 -2.20 -3.86
CA ALA A 153 11.45 -3.46 -3.47
C ALA A 153 10.40 -4.47 -2.96
N LEU A 154 9.46 -4.05 -2.10
CA LEU A 154 8.34 -4.88 -1.64
C LEU A 154 7.47 -5.36 -2.80
N SER A 155 7.10 -4.47 -3.72
CA SER A 155 6.32 -4.81 -4.92
C SER A 155 7.04 -5.88 -5.74
N ARG A 156 8.36 -5.73 -5.89
CA ARG A 156 9.19 -6.69 -6.61
C ARG A 156 9.27 -8.04 -5.91
N ILE A 157 9.45 -8.06 -4.59
CA ILE A 157 9.53 -9.29 -3.80
C ILE A 157 8.22 -10.06 -3.85
N ILE A 158 7.09 -9.38 -3.69
CA ILE A 158 5.76 -10.01 -3.77
C ILE A 158 5.56 -10.64 -5.14
N TYR A 159 5.92 -9.92 -6.21
CA TYR A 159 5.86 -10.48 -7.55
C TYR A 159 6.83 -11.66 -7.74
N GLU A 160 8.09 -11.56 -7.32
CA GLU A 160 9.08 -12.62 -7.52
C GLU A 160 8.74 -13.89 -6.75
N TRP A 161 8.31 -13.76 -5.49
CA TRP A 161 7.97 -14.87 -4.60
C TRP A 161 6.49 -15.24 -4.66
N ARG A 162 5.77 -14.77 -5.70
CA ARG A 162 4.33 -15.03 -5.88
C ARG A 162 3.94 -16.50 -5.88
N GLN A 163 4.84 -17.41 -6.28
CA GLN A 163 4.62 -18.86 -6.26
C GLN A 163 5.34 -19.58 -5.12
N GLU A 164 5.81 -18.84 -4.11
CA GLU A 164 6.56 -19.39 -2.96
C GLU A 164 5.82 -19.12 -1.64
N PRO A 165 4.68 -19.78 -1.34
CA PRO A 165 3.95 -19.56 -0.08
C PRO A 165 4.74 -19.90 1.18
N GLN A 166 5.84 -20.64 1.06
CA GLN A 166 6.74 -20.94 2.19
C GLN A 166 7.65 -19.75 2.51
N SER A 167 8.08 -19.00 1.48
CA SER A 167 8.92 -17.80 1.62
C SER A 167 8.08 -16.54 1.87
N LEU A 168 6.87 -16.51 1.28
CA LEU A 168 5.92 -15.42 1.39
C LEU A 168 4.51 -15.99 1.60
N PRO A 169 4.16 -16.34 2.85
CA PRO A 169 2.84 -16.88 3.20
C PRO A 169 1.70 -15.90 2.89
N ASP A 170 0.50 -16.43 2.68
CA ASP A 170 -0.66 -15.60 2.31
C ASP A 170 -1.00 -14.54 3.36
N TYR A 171 -0.87 -14.86 4.65
CA TYR A 171 -1.09 -13.88 5.72
C TYR A 171 -0.12 -12.69 5.64
N LEU A 172 1.10 -12.91 5.16
CA LEU A 172 2.09 -11.85 5.02
C LEU A 172 1.79 -11.00 3.77
N VAL A 173 1.28 -11.62 2.70
CA VAL A 173 0.76 -10.85 1.54
C VAL A 173 -0.43 -9.99 1.96
N SER A 174 -1.35 -10.52 2.78
CA SER A 174 -2.45 -9.73 3.35
C SER A 174 -1.94 -8.59 4.23
N ALA A 175 -0.95 -8.84 5.10
CA ALA A 175 -0.36 -7.78 5.91
C ALA A 175 0.29 -6.67 5.06
N ILE A 176 0.94 -7.02 3.94
CA ILE A 176 1.48 -6.02 3.01
C ILE A 176 0.37 -5.23 2.33
N TYR A 177 -0.75 -5.86 1.98
CA TYR A 177 -1.91 -5.16 1.43
C TYR A 177 -2.54 -4.17 2.42
N ASP A 178 -2.74 -4.59 3.67
CA ASP A 178 -3.41 -3.80 4.71
C ASP A 178 -2.57 -2.61 5.18
N ASN A 179 -1.24 -2.79 5.22
CA ASN A 179 -0.32 -1.79 5.74
C ASN A 179 0.46 -1.04 4.65
N GLY A 180 0.35 -1.46 3.38
CA GLY A 180 1.00 -0.81 2.25
C GLY A 180 0.35 0.54 1.95
N HIS A 181 1.17 1.57 1.73
CA HIS A 181 0.68 2.91 1.36
C HIS A 181 0.71 3.17 -0.15
N ASP A 182 1.44 2.34 -0.91
CA ASP A 182 1.54 2.45 -2.36
C ASP A 182 0.44 1.64 -3.07
N ASP A 183 -0.27 2.28 -4.00
CA ASP A 183 -1.37 1.67 -4.74
C ASP A 183 -0.92 0.47 -5.58
N ASN A 184 0.29 0.52 -6.18
CA ASN A 184 0.80 -0.62 -6.93
C ASN A 184 1.13 -1.79 -6.01
N LEU A 185 1.72 -1.53 -4.84
CA LEU A 185 2.01 -2.55 -3.85
C LEU A 185 0.74 -3.29 -3.42
N ARG A 186 -0.32 -2.55 -3.09
CA ARG A 186 -1.62 -3.12 -2.70
C ARG A 186 -2.24 -3.93 -3.84
N ARG A 187 -2.30 -3.35 -5.05
CA ARG A 187 -2.80 -4.05 -6.23
C ARG A 187 -2.03 -5.33 -6.53
N ILE A 188 -0.69 -5.30 -6.51
CA ILE A 188 0.16 -6.48 -6.76
C ILE A 188 -0.08 -7.55 -5.70
N SER A 189 -0.22 -7.16 -4.42
CA SER A 189 -0.52 -8.10 -3.32
C SER A 189 -1.86 -8.80 -3.55
N ALA A 190 -2.90 -8.04 -3.88
CA ALA A 190 -4.22 -8.57 -4.23
C ALA A 190 -4.17 -9.51 -5.45
N GLN A 191 -3.45 -9.13 -6.49
CA GLN A 191 -3.27 -9.95 -7.69
C GLN A 191 -2.49 -11.24 -7.42
N VAL A 192 -1.49 -11.22 -6.54
CA VAL A 192 -0.73 -12.42 -6.15
C VAL A 192 -1.61 -13.39 -5.37
N LEU A 193 -2.43 -12.93 -4.41
CA LEU A 193 -3.39 -13.82 -3.74
C LEU A 193 -4.44 -14.37 -4.71
N ALA A 194 -4.97 -13.53 -5.61
CA ALA A 194 -5.93 -13.97 -6.62
C ALA A 194 -5.32 -15.04 -7.54
N GLN A 195 -4.04 -14.90 -7.88
CA GLN A 195 -3.31 -15.93 -8.62
C GLN A 195 -3.17 -17.24 -7.84
N ARG A 196 -3.00 -17.18 -6.52
CA ARG A 196 -2.98 -18.34 -5.62
C ARG A 196 -4.37 -18.94 -5.37
N GLY A 197 -5.42 -18.25 -5.79
CA GLY A 197 -6.81 -18.72 -5.76
C GLY A 197 -7.71 -17.97 -4.77
N ASP A 198 -7.17 -17.00 -4.02
CA ASP A 198 -7.94 -16.18 -3.09
C ASP A 198 -8.18 -14.79 -3.68
N TYR A 199 -9.43 -14.51 -4.06
CA TYR A 199 -9.82 -13.26 -4.71
C TYR A 199 -10.25 -12.16 -3.71
N SER A 200 -10.29 -12.45 -2.41
CA SER A 200 -10.80 -11.52 -1.39
C SER A 200 -10.17 -10.13 -1.48
N LEU A 201 -8.83 -10.05 -1.47
CA LEU A 201 -8.14 -8.76 -1.56
C LEU A 201 -8.29 -8.05 -2.91
N LEU A 202 -8.54 -8.81 -4.00
CA LEU A 202 -8.79 -8.20 -5.31
C LEU A 202 -10.21 -7.62 -5.38
N GLU A 203 -11.18 -8.29 -4.77
CA GLU A 203 -12.53 -7.76 -4.58
C GLU A 203 -12.50 -6.51 -3.70
N ASP A 204 -11.76 -6.53 -2.60
CA ASP A 204 -11.56 -5.37 -1.72
C ASP A 204 -10.90 -4.20 -2.46
N TYR A 205 -9.81 -4.46 -3.19
CA TYR A 205 -9.11 -3.44 -3.97
C TYR A 205 -10.01 -2.76 -5.00
N VAL A 206 -10.86 -3.56 -5.69
CA VAL A 206 -11.85 -3.03 -6.64
C VAL A 206 -12.91 -2.22 -5.90
N ALA A 207 -13.44 -2.74 -4.78
CA ALA A 207 -14.50 -2.09 -4.01
C ALA A 207 -14.08 -0.72 -3.46
N GLU A 208 -12.82 -0.57 -3.05
CA GLU A 208 -12.27 0.70 -2.58
C GLU A 208 -12.28 1.81 -3.63
N GLN A 209 -12.24 1.46 -4.92
CA GLN A 209 -12.33 2.45 -6.00
C GLN A 209 -13.72 3.07 -6.13
N SER A 210 -14.74 2.48 -5.48
CA SER A 210 -16.13 2.91 -5.59
C SER A 210 -16.34 4.38 -5.19
N GLU A 211 -15.68 4.86 -4.13
CA GLU A 211 -15.83 6.27 -3.72
C GLU A 211 -15.32 7.22 -4.81
N ALA A 212 -14.13 6.95 -5.34
CA ALA A 212 -13.51 7.77 -6.37
C ALA A 212 -14.27 7.71 -7.71
N ILE A 213 -14.82 6.55 -8.08
CA ILE A 213 -15.69 6.36 -9.26
C ILE A 213 -16.97 7.19 -9.16
N ASN A 214 -17.54 7.33 -7.96
CA ASN A 214 -18.77 8.10 -7.73
C ASN A 214 -18.51 9.60 -7.43
N SER A 215 -17.26 10.04 -7.51
CA SER A 215 -16.91 11.43 -7.22
C SER A 215 -17.44 12.40 -8.28
N ASN A 216 -17.81 13.61 -7.85
CA ASN A 216 -18.11 14.72 -8.76
C ASN A 216 -16.85 15.29 -9.45
N GLN A 217 -15.64 14.90 -9.02
CA GLN A 217 -14.39 15.35 -9.61
C GLN A 217 -13.93 14.39 -10.71
N ASP A 218 -13.88 14.88 -11.96
CA ASP A 218 -13.48 14.08 -13.12
C ASP A 218 -12.10 13.43 -12.93
N GLN A 219 -11.17 14.15 -12.30
CA GLN A 219 -9.83 13.62 -12.00
C GLN A 219 -9.89 12.37 -11.09
N GLN A 220 -10.77 12.34 -10.09
CA GLN A 220 -10.89 11.18 -9.20
C GLN A 220 -11.50 9.98 -9.92
N ARG A 221 -12.52 10.21 -10.77
CA ARG A 221 -13.10 9.14 -11.61
C ARG A 221 -12.08 8.57 -12.59
N SER A 222 -11.30 9.44 -13.24
CA SER A 222 -10.22 9.05 -14.16
C SER A 222 -9.13 8.24 -13.44
N GLN A 223 -8.68 8.68 -12.25
CA GLN A 223 -7.69 7.95 -11.46
C GLN A 223 -8.21 6.57 -11.03
N ALA A 224 -9.47 6.46 -10.63
CA ALA A 224 -10.07 5.19 -10.28
C ALA A 224 -10.21 4.24 -11.49
N LEU A 225 -10.61 4.75 -12.65
CA LEU A 225 -10.63 3.97 -13.90
C LEU A 225 -9.23 3.49 -14.29
N TYR A 226 -8.21 4.33 -14.09
CA TYR A 226 -6.82 3.94 -14.28
C TYR A 226 -6.44 2.79 -13.34
N ALA A 227 -6.67 2.92 -12.03
CA ALA A 227 -6.39 1.86 -11.05
C ALA A 227 -7.11 0.54 -11.39
N LEU A 228 -8.39 0.62 -11.72
CA LEU A 228 -9.20 -0.51 -12.17
C LEU A 228 -8.63 -1.17 -13.44
N SER A 229 -8.14 -0.38 -14.40
CA SER A 229 -7.50 -0.92 -15.62
C SER A 229 -6.25 -1.75 -15.31
N GLN A 230 -5.48 -1.36 -14.28
CA GLN A 230 -4.24 -2.05 -13.89
C GLN A 230 -4.51 -3.41 -13.24
N THR A 231 -5.74 -3.65 -12.75
CA THR A 231 -6.14 -4.96 -12.21
C THR A 231 -6.17 -6.02 -13.30
N ASN A 232 -6.38 -5.62 -14.56
CA ASN A 232 -6.45 -6.52 -15.70
C ASN A 232 -7.46 -7.66 -15.48
N ASN A 233 -8.57 -7.39 -14.78
CA ASN A 233 -9.49 -8.42 -14.31
C ASN A 233 -10.96 -8.04 -14.54
N TYR A 234 -11.82 -9.03 -14.77
CA TYR A 234 -13.25 -8.83 -15.01
C TYR A 234 -14.00 -8.23 -13.81
N LEU A 235 -13.50 -8.40 -12.58
CA LEU A 235 -14.13 -7.88 -11.36
C LEU A 235 -14.31 -6.36 -11.36
N ALA A 236 -13.52 -5.62 -12.15
CA ALA A 236 -13.62 -4.17 -12.26
C ALA A 236 -14.85 -3.68 -13.06
N VAL A 237 -15.45 -4.54 -13.89
CA VAL A 237 -16.49 -4.15 -14.86
C VAL A 237 -17.74 -3.53 -14.22
N PRO A 238 -18.26 -4.03 -13.08
CA PRO A 238 -19.41 -3.40 -12.43
C PRO A 238 -19.20 -1.93 -12.08
N LEU A 239 -17.96 -1.51 -11.79
CA LEU A 239 -17.61 -0.11 -11.54
C LEU A 239 -17.30 0.67 -12.82
N ILE A 240 -16.75 0.02 -13.85
CA ILE A 240 -16.42 0.66 -15.13
C ILE A 240 -17.68 0.96 -15.95
N HIS A 241 -18.62 0.01 -16.03
CA HIS A 241 -19.77 0.07 -16.95
C HIS A 241 -20.61 1.35 -16.81
N PRO A 242 -21.00 1.83 -15.60
CA PRO A 242 -21.78 3.06 -15.48
C PRO A 242 -21.08 4.29 -16.09
N LEU A 243 -19.75 4.30 -16.13
CA LEU A 243 -18.92 5.45 -16.55
C LEU A 243 -18.79 5.53 -18.07
N LEU A 244 -19.23 4.49 -18.79
CA LEU A 244 -19.44 4.56 -20.24
C LEU A 244 -20.54 5.56 -20.61
N ASN A 245 -21.41 5.95 -19.67
CA ASN A 245 -22.43 6.98 -19.86
C ASN A 245 -22.06 8.32 -19.17
N ASP A 246 -20.80 8.52 -18.77
CA ASP A 246 -20.36 9.75 -18.10
C ASP A 246 -20.57 10.98 -19.02
N PRO A 247 -21.05 12.12 -18.48
CA PRO A 247 -21.22 13.33 -19.27
C PRO A 247 -19.92 13.84 -19.89
N ASN A 248 -18.77 13.61 -19.22
CA ASN A 248 -17.46 13.98 -19.73
C ASN A 248 -16.93 12.91 -20.70
N ALA A 249 -16.65 13.33 -21.94
CA ALA A 249 -16.10 12.44 -22.98
C ALA A 249 -14.75 11.83 -22.60
N SER A 250 -13.89 12.54 -21.87
CA SER A 250 -12.60 11.99 -21.40
C SER A 250 -12.82 10.80 -20.46
N ILE A 251 -13.82 10.88 -19.58
CA ILE A 251 -14.14 9.79 -18.65
C ILE A 251 -14.74 8.59 -19.38
N ARG A 252 -15.56 8.82 -20.41
CA ARG A 252 -16.02 7.74 -21.29
C ARG A 252 -14.85 7.06 -22.02
N ALA A 253 -13.84 7.82 -22.44
CA ALA A 253 -12.64 7.27 -23.05
C ALA A 253 -11.85 6.41 -22.05
N ASP A 254 -11.63 6.92 -20.83
CA ASP A 254 -10.97 6.18 -19.76
C ASP A 254 -11.74 4.89 -19.41
N ALA A 255 -13.07 4.94 -19.40
CA ALA A 255 -13.92 3.77 -19.16
C ALA A 255 -13.79 2.73 -20.29
N LEU A 256 -13.73 3.14 -21.55
CA LEU A 256 -13.44 2.24 -22.68
C LEU A 256 -12.05 1.62 -22.58
N MET A 257 -11.04 2.40 -22.16
CA MET A 257 -9.68 1.92 -21.95
C MET A 257 -9.59 0.91 -20.80
N ALA A 258 -10.26 1.19 -19.69
CA ALA A 258 -10.36 0.26 -18.56
C ALA A 258 -11.09 -1.03 -18.96
N LEU A 259 -12.22 -0.92 -19.68
CA LEU A 259 -12.97 -2.06 -20.21
C LEU A 259 -12.10 -2.92 -21.14
N ARG A 260 -11.32 -2.29 -22.02
CA ARG A 260 -10.35 -2.97 -22.89
C ARG A 260 -9.30 -3.74 -22.08
N ALA A 261 -8.81 -3.18 -20.97
CA ALA A 261 -7.81 -3.81 -20.13
C ALA A 261 -8.33 -5.06 -19.40
N THR A 262 -9.64 -5.15 -19.16
CA THR A 262 -10.27 -6.39 -18.67
C THR A 262 -10.08 -7.56 -19.62
N GLY A 263 -9.83 -7.30 -20.91
CA GLY A 263 -9.45 -8.31 -21.90
C GLY A 263 -10.41 -9.50 -22.02
N ASN A 264 -11.68 -9.32 -21.64
CA ASN A 264 -12.67 -10.39 -21.59
C ASN A 264 -13.74 -10.15 -22.66
N GLY A 265 -13.91 -11.12 -23.56
CA GLY A 265 -14.82 -11.03 -24.70
C GLY A 265 -16.30 -10.90 -24.33
N SER A 266 -16.70 -11.33 -23.12
CA SER A 266 -18.09 -11.19 -22.66
C SER A 266 -18.51 -9.73 -22.48
N HIS A 267 -17.55 -8.80 -22.41
CA HIS A 267 -17.79 -7.37 -22.21
C HIS A 267 -17.95 -6.57 -23.50
N VAL A 268 -17.91 -7.22 -24.68
CA VAL A 268 -18.08 -6.55 -25.99
C VAL A 268 -19.35 -5.70 -26.03
N ALA A 269 -20.45 -6.20 -25.45
CA ALA A 269 -21.74 -5.53 -25.46
C ALA A 269 -21.67 -4.12 -24.84
N PHE A 270 -20.89 -3.93 -23.78
CA PHE A 270 -20.74 -2.62 -23.13
C PHE A 270 -20.00 -1.63 -24.03
N ALA A 271 -18.93 -2.06 -24.71
CA ALA A 271 -18.24 -1.20 -25.68
C ALA A 271 -19.12 -0.85 -26.90
N GLN A 272 -20.02 -1.77 -27.28
CA GLN A 272 -20.93 -1.59 -28.41
C GLN A 272 -21.91 -0.41 -28.21
N GLU A 273 -22.25 -0.08 -26.96
CA GLU A 273 -23.12 1.05 -26.60
C GLU A 273 -22.55 2.40 -27.10
N LEU A 274 -21.21 2.53 -27.13
CA LEU A 274 -20.53 3.78 -27.49
C LEU A 274 -20.12 3.86 -28.96
N VAL A 275 -20.39 2.84 -29.77
CA VAL A 275 -20.08 2.85 -31.22
C VAL A 275 -20.82 3.98 -31.95
N GLY A 276 -21.98 4.41 -31.44
CA GLY A 276 -22.77 5.53 -31.93
C GLY A 276 -22.59 6.84 -31.15
N ASP A 277 -21.57 6.96 -30.28
CA ASP A 277 -21.35 8.16 -29.47
C ASP A 277 -21.24 9.43 -30.34
N SER A 278 -21.81 10.53 -29.84
CA SER A 278 -21.82 11.82 -30.56
C SER A 278 -20.41 12.40 -30.72
N ASN A 279 -19.48 12.07 -29.81
CA ASN A 279 -18.08 12.36 -29.95
C ASN A 279 -17.41 11.31 -30.85
N GLN A 280 -16.90 11.76 -32.00
CA GLN A 280 -16.27 10.89 -32.99
C GLN A 280 -15.05 10.13 -32.47
N GLN A 281 -14.28 10.70 -31.55
CA GLN A 281 -13.12 10.02 -30.96
C GLN A 281 -13.57 8.83 -30.09
N ILE A 282 -14.65 9.00 -29.35
CA ILE A 282 -15.24 7.94 -28.52
C ILE A 282 -15.84 6.84 -29.40
N SER A 283 -16.59 7.21 -30.44
CA SER A 283 -17.12 6.25 -31.42
C SER A 283 -16.02 5.43 -32.10
N ALA A 284 -14.89 6.06 -32.45
CA ALA A 284 -13.75 5.37 -33.04
C ALA A 284 -13.10 4.41 -32.04
N LEU A 285 -12.80 4.87 -30.83
CA LEU A 285 -12.22 4.04 -29.76
C LEU A 285 -13.14 2.85 -29.42
N ALA A 286 -14.45 3.07 -29.31
CA ALA A 286 -15.42 2.02 -29.05
C ALA A 286 -15.36 0.91 -30.11
N LYS A 287 -15.25 1.27 -31.40
CA LYS A 287 -15.10 0.28 -32.49
C LYS A 287 -13.79 -0.51 -32.37
N GLU A 288 -12.71 0.14 -32.00
CA GLU A 288 -11.43 -0.55 -31.75
C GLU A 288 -11.53 -1.53 -30.57
N VAL A 289 -12.12 -1.09 -29.46
CA VAL A 289 -12.34 -1.93 -28.28
C VAL A 289 -13.25 -3.11 -28.60
N VAL A 290 -14.36 -2.89 -29.32
CA VAL A 290 -15.25 -3.97 -29.79
C VAL A 290 -14.48 -4.98 -30.64
N ASN A 291 -13.70 -4.52 -31.61
CA ASN A 291 -12.93 -5.41 -32.49
C ASN A 291 -11.90 -6.23 -31.71
N LEU A 292 -11.25 -5.63 -30.72
CA LEU A 292 -10.30 -6.31 -29.85
C LEU A 292 -10.98 -7.34 -28.96
N LEU A 293 -12.03 -6.95 -28.23
CA LEU A 293 -12.71 -7.85 -27.30
C LEU A 293 -13.40 -9.01 -28.02
N ASN A 294 -13.91 -8.81 -29.24
CA ASN A 294 -14.47 -9.89 -30.09
C ASN A 294 -13.45 -10.98 -30.46
N GLN A 295 -12.15 -10.68 -30.37
CA GLN A 295 -11.08 -11.65 -30.65
C GLN A 295 -10.64 -12.41 -29.39
N LEU A 296 -11.16 -12.04 -28.21
CA LEU A 296 -10.77 -12.61 -26.93
C LEU A 296 -11.82 -13.60 -26.41
N PRO A 297 -11.40 -14.63 -25.67
CA PRO A 297 -12.34 -15.55 -25.02
C PRO A 297 -13.25 -14.84 -24.01
N GLU A 298 -14.48 -15.33 -23.85
CA GLU A 298 -15.45 -14.82 -22.87
C GLU A 298 -15.07 -15.16 -21.41
N ASP A 299 -14.18 -16.14 -21.21
CA ASP A 299 -13.63 -16.53 -19.92
C ASP A 299 -12.22 -15.95 -19.66
N ALA A 300 -11.69 -15.16 -20.59
CA ALA A 300 -10.38 -14.53 -20.43
C ALA A 300 -10.36 -13.60 -19.22
N ARG A 301 -9.23 -13.56 -18.51
CA ARG A 301 -8.99 -12.69 -17.35
C ARG A 301 -10.04 -12.80 -16.23
N GLN A 302 -10.75 -13.93 -16.16
CA GLN A 302 -11.42 -14.39 -14.94
C GLN A 302 -10.40 -14.86 -13.89
N ARG A 303 -9.20 -15.23 -14.34
CA ARG A 303 -8.05 -15.55 -13.50
C ARG A 303 -6.92 -14.56 -13.76
N VAL A 304 -6.21 -14.19 -12.70
CA VAL A 304 -5.01 -13.35 -12.79
C VAL A 304 -3.84 -14.16 -13.34
N SER A 305 -3.22 -13.69 -14.44
CA SER A 305 -2.04 -14.31 -15.04
C SER A 305 -0.74 -13.67 -14.56
N GLN A 306 0.40 -14.36 -14.73
CA GLN A 306 1.71 -13.80 -14.38
C GLN A 306 2.05 -12.55 -15.19
N ASP A 307 1.66 -12.52 -16.45
CA ASP A 307 1.92 -11.40 -17.35
C ASP A 307 1.15 -10.15 -16.92
N ASP A 308 -0.05 -10.32 -16.37
CA ASP A 308 -0.86 -9.21 -15.85
C ASP A 308 -0.21 -8.53 -14.64
N ILE A 309 0.44 -9.31 -13.76
CA ILE A 309 1.15 -8.78 -12.60
C ILE A 309 2.48 -8.14 -13.04
N LYS A 310 3.21 -8.79 -13.96
CA LYS A 310 4.52 -8.33 -14.42
C LYS A 310 4.46 -6.97 -15.10
N GLN A 311 3.49 -6.75 -16.00
CA GLN A 311 3.37 -5.50 -16.76
C GLN A 311 3.28 -4.26 -15.86
N ASN A 312 2.80 -4.45 -14.63
CA ASN A 312 2.51 -3.37 -13.70
C ASN A 312 3.38 -3.47 -12.42
N THR A 313 4.48 -4.23 -12.47
CA THR A 313 5.50 -4.28 -11.42
C THR A 313 6.66 -3.35 -11.79
N PRO A 314 7.23 -2.55 -10.87
CA PRO A 314 8.36 -1.68 -11.18
C PRO A 314 9.57 -2.43 -11.75
N ASP A 315 10.18 -1.88 -12.81
CA ASP A 315 11.49 -2.31 -13.30
C ASP A 315 12.58 -1.72 -12.40
N LEU A 316 13.39 -2.58 -11.78
CA LEU A 316 14.53 -2.25 -10.93
C LEU A 316 15.85 -2.46 -11.67
#